data_AF-A0A920F1Z7-F1
#
_entry.id   AF-A0A920F1Z7-F1
#
_cell.length_a   1.000
_cell.length_b   1.000
_cell.length_c   1.000
_cell.angle_alpha   90.00
_cell.angle_beta   90.00
_cell.angle_gamma   90.00
#
_symmetry.space_group_name_H-M   'P 1'
#
loop_
_entity.id
_entity.type
_entity.pdbx_description
1 polymer ?
#
loop_
_entity_poly.entity_id
_entity_poly.type
_entity_poly.pdbx_seq_one_letter_code
_entity_poly.pdbx_strand_id
1 'polypeptide(L)'
;MNILLNRQPVVVLEADLSVLKKIHERILGRSLVCSIYIEDMFSTGHDEANRATVKNYSSEDLPVVGLALREEKKIVDKVTKGAKLHS
;
A
#
# COMPACT_ATOMS: atom_id res chain seq x y z
N MET A 1 15.77 -28.89 -5.44
CA MET A 1 15.62 -27.56 -6.09
C MET A 1 15.29 -26.55 -5.00
N ASN A 2 16.19 -25.62 -4.69
CA ASN A 2 15.97 -24.63 -3.62
C ASN A 2 15.42 -23.35 -4.28
N ILE A 3 14.10 -23.18 -4.26
CA ILE A 3 13.47 -21.99 -4.84
C ILE A 3 13.69 -20.84 -3.84
N LEU A 4 14.50 -19.86 -4.23
CA LEU A 4 14.74 -18.67 -3.41
C LEU A 4 13.49 -17.78 -3.44
N LEU A 5 12.76 -17.76 -2.34
CA LEU A 5 11.58 -16.91 -2.10
C LEU A 5 11.79 -16.04 -0.86
N ASN A 6 10.90 -15.08 -0.66
CA ASN A 6 10.89 -14.28 0.56
C ASN A 6 10.82 -15.19 1.80
N ARG A 7 11.79 -15.03 2.70
CA ARG A 7 11.87 -15.80 3.97
C ARG A 7 11.13 -15.11 5.12
N GLN A 8 10.58 -13.94 4.90
CA GLN A 8 9.73 -13.22 5.85
C GLN A 8 8.25 -13.44 5.50
N PRO A 9 7.40 -13.80 6.47
CA PRO A 9 5.97 -13.90 6.24
C PRO A 9 5.38 -12.59 5.69
N VAL A 10 4.47 -12.70 4.74
CA VAL A 10 3.66 -11.58 4.23
C VAL A 10 2.23 -11.79 4.72
N VAL A 11 1.67 -10.79 5.39
CA VAL A 11 0.27 -10.81 5.85
C VAL A 11 -0.55 -9.97 4.87
N VAL A 12 -1.59 -10.58 4.30
CA VAL A 12 -2.52 -9.89 3.39
C VAL A 12 -3.73 -9.44 4.18
N LEU A 13 -4.00 -8.13 4.14
CA LEU A 13 -5.13 -7.51 4.81
C LEU A 13 -6.09 -6.91 3.76
N GLU A 14 -7.36 -6.85 4.10
CA GLU A 14 -8.40 -6.16 3.33
C GLU A 14 -9.03 -5.02 4.14
N ALA A 15 -9.48 -3.98 3.44
CA ALA A 15 -10.18 -2.85 4.02
C ALA A 15 -10.96 -2.07 2.95
N ASP A 16 -11.94 -1.27 3.38
CA ASP A 16 -12.58 -0.29 2.50
C ASP A 16 -11.67 0.92 2.19
N LEU A 17 -12.06 1.73 1.21
CA LEU A 17 -11.31 2.91 0.79
C LEU A 17 -11.07 3.93 1.91
N SER A 18 -12.03 4.08 2.83
CA SER A 18 -11.91 5.01 3.95
C SER A 18 -10.84 4.58 4.95
N VAL A 19 -10.70 3.28 5.16
CA VAL A 19 -9.65 2.68 5.99
C VAL A 19 -8.30 2.74 5.26
N LEU A 20 -8.25 2.42 3.97
CA LEU A 20 -7.02 2.55 3.17
C LEU A 20 -6.46 3.97 3.19
N LYS A 21 -7.33 4.99 3.06
CA LYS A 21 -6.94 6.40 3.19
C LYS A 21 -6.30 6.70 4.55
N LYS A 22 -6.93 6.27 5.65
CA LYS A 22 -6.37 6.44 7.00
C LYS A 22 -5.05 5.70 7.21
N ILE A 23 -4.88 4.53 6.59
CA ILE A 23 -3.60 3.80 6.62
C ILE A 23 -2.53 4.61 5.88
N HIS A 24 -2.85 5.13 4.70
CA HIS A 24 -1.93 5.97 3.92
C HIS A 24 -1.54 7.25 4.68
N GLU A 25 -2.49 7.96 5.27
CA GLU A 25 -2.23 9.13 6.13
C GLU A 25 -1.28 8.80 7.30
N ARG A 26 -1.43 7.62 7.92
CA ARG A 26 -0.53 7.18 9.00
C ARG A 26 0.88 6.86 8.52
N ILE A 27 1.02 6.35 7.29
CA ILE A 27 2.32 6.10 6.65
C ILE A 27 3.01 7.44 6.40
N LEU A 28 2.32 8.38 5.74
CA LEU A 28 2.83 9.72 5.44
C LEU A 28 3.20 10.48 6.73
N GLY A 29 2.31 10.51 7.72
CA GLY A 29 2.54 11.19 9.00
C GLY A 29 3.66 10.58 9.87
N ARG A 30 4.21 9.43 9.47
CA ARG A 30 5.38 8.79 10.10
C ARG A 30 6.60 8.76 9.17
N SER A 31 6.51 9.37 7.99
CA SER A 31 7.55 9.35 6.95
C SER A 31 8.01 7.95 6.57
N LEU A 32 7.08 6.98 6.56
CA LEU A 32 7.38 5.59 6.20
C LEU A 32 7.33 5.40 4.69
N VAL A 33 8.18 4.51 4.18
CA VAL A 33 8.15 4.12 2.77
C VAL A 33 7.14 3.00 2.56
N CYS A 34 6.30 3.12 1.55
CA CYS A 34 5.39 2.07 1.12
C CYS A 34 5.34 1.96 -0.40
N SER A 35 4.97 0.79 -0.89
CA SER A 35 4.50 0.60 -2.26
C SER A 35 3.01 0.94 -2.31
N ILE A 36 2.58 1.56 -3.40
CA ILE A 36 1.18 1.95 -3.62
C ILE A 36 0.68 1.39 -4.95
N TYR A 37 -0.62 1.22 -5.02
CA TYR A 37 -1.38 1.00 -6.24
C TYR A 37 -2.60 1.93 -6.20
N ILE A 38 -2.79 2.72 -7.25
CA ILE A 38 -3.91 3.66 -7.36
C ILE A 38 -4.89 3.23 -8.45
N GLU A 39 -6.14 3.65 -8.33
CA GLU A 39 -7.23 3.26 -9.23
C GLU A 39 -6.89 3.48 -10.72
N ASP A 40 -6.30 4.63 -11.06
CA ASP A 40 -5.94 4.98 -12.44
C ASP A 40 -5.01 3.96 -13.11
N MET A 41 -4.18 3.24 -12.35
CA MET A 41 -3.27 2.23 -12.88
C MET A 41 -4.00 1.04 -13.51
N PHE A 42 -5.29 0.81 -13.19
CA PHE A 42 -6.08 -0.23 -13.85
C PHE A 42 -6.33 0.08 -15.34
N SER A 43 -6.21 1.34 -15.76
CA SER A 43 -6.45 1.75 -17.15
C SER A 43 -5.26 1.46 -18.08
N THR A 44 -4.08 1.10 -17.55
CA THR A 44 -2.86 0.91 -18.36
C THR A 44 -2.05 -0.31 -17.90
N GLY A 45 -1.36 -0.96 -18.86
CA GLY A 45 -0.44 -2.06 -18.58
C GLY A 45 1.04 -1.65 -18.58
N HIS A 46 1.35 -0.36 -18.73
CA HIS A 46 2.71 0.13 -18.92
C HIS A 46 3.19 0.90 -17.70
N ASP A 47 4.35 0.49 -17.17
CA ASP A 47 4.95 1.06 -15.96
C ASP A 47 5.19 2.58 -16.04
N GLU A 48 5.62 3.09 -17.20
CA GLU A 48 5.78 4.54 -17.39
C GLU A 48 4.45 5.30 -17.30
N ALA A 49 3.39 4.77 -17.91
CA ALA A 49 2.06 5.35 -17.84
C ALA A 49 1.48 5.27 -16.42
N ASN A 50 1.68 4.14 -15.72
CA ASN A 50 1.29 3.98 -14.32
C ASN A 50 2.01 4.98 -13.39
N ARG A 51 3.30 5.24 -13.61
CA ARG A 51 3.99 6.31 -12.85
C ARG A 51 3.49 7.70 -13.21
N ALA A 52 3.07 7.93 -14.45
CA ALA A 52 2.53 9.22 -14.85
C ALA A 52 1.19 9.53 -14.17
N THR A 53 0.32 8.52 -13.96
CA THR A 53 -0.96 8.72 -13.25
C THR A 53 -0.75 9.15 -11.80
N VAL A 54 0.23 8.58 -11.10
CA VAL A 54 0.57 8.97 -9.70
C VAL A 54 0.95 10.45 -9.61
N LYS A 55 1.66 10.99 -10.62
CA LYS A 55 2.12 12.39 -10.61
C LYS A 55 0.98 13.42 -10.72
N ASN A 56 -0.24 12.98 -11.02
CA ASN A 56 -1.40 13.86 -11.11
C ASN A 56 -1.98 14.23 -9.73
N TYR A 57 -1.50 13.61 -8.65
CA TYR A 57 -2.04 13.79 -7.30
C TYR A 57 -0.97 14.31 -6.33
N SER A 58 -1.42 15.03 -5.30
CA SER A 58 -0.67 15.15 -4.06
C SER A 58 -0.61 13.78 -3.37
N SER A 59 0.35 13.57 -2.47
CA SER A 59 0.41 12.31 -1.71
C SER A 59 -0.87 12.07 -0.92
N GLU A 60 -1.45 13.11 -0.33
CA GLU A 60 -2.62 13.04 0.54
C GLU A 60 -3.91 12.68 -0.22
N ASP A 61 -3.96 12.97 -1.52
CA ASP A 61 -5.14 12.81 -2.37
C ASP A 61 -5.07 11.60 -3.32
N LEU A 62 -4.01 10.78 -3.22
CA LEU A 62 -3.88 9.58 -4.05
C LEU A 62 -5.11 8.65 -3.88
N PRO A 63 -5.76 8.21 -4.98
CA PRO A 63 -6.86 7.25 -4.93
C PRO A 63 -6.32 5.83 -4.72
N VAL A 64 -5.74 5.58 -3.54
CA VAL A 64 -5.08 4.32 -3.19
C VAL A 64 -6.11 3.19 -3.06
N VAL A 65 -5.91 2.16 -3.88
CA VAL A 65 -6.70 0.91 -3.86
C VAL A 65 -5.90 -0.28 -3.30
N GLY A 66 -4.59 -0.12 -3.13
CA GLY A 66 -3.72 -1.10 -2.47
C GLY A 66 -2.41 -0.48 -2.02
N LEU A 67 -1.84 -0.98 -0.93
CA LEU A 67 -0.53 -0.57 -0.45
C LEU A 67 0.21 -1.72 0.23
N ALA A 68 1.52 -1.65 0.28
CA ALA A 68 2.38 -2.60 0.99
C ALA A 68 3.51 -1.87 1.72
N LEU A 69 3.82 -2.29 2.93
CA LEU A 69 4.93 -1.75 3.72
C LEU A 69 5.66 -2.86 4.46
N ARG A 70 6.93 -2.63 4.74
CA ARG A 70 7.77 -3.52 5.54
C ARG A 70 8.45 -2.70 6.62
N GLU A 71 8.02 -2.90 7.86
CA GLU A 71 8.54 -2.20 9.03
C GLU A 71 8.53 -3.12 10.26
N GLU A 72 9.00 -2.61 11.40
CA GLU A 72 8.82 -3.30 12.67
C GLU A 72 7.35 -3.65 12.92
N LYS A 73 7.09 -4.85 13.45
CA LYS A 73 5.74 -5.36 13.69
C LYS A 73 4.84 -4.36 14.44
N LYS A 74 5.36 -3.71 15.49
CA LYS A 74 4.60 -2.71 16.27
C LYS A 74 4.21 -1.47 15.46
N ILE A 75 5.04 -1.08 14.49
CA ILE A 75 4.74 0.03 13.58
C ILE A 75 3.68 -0.41 12.58
N VAL A 76 3.86 -1.58 11.95
CA VAL A 76 2.90 -2.16 11.00
C VAL A 76 1.52 -2.28 11.65
N ASP A 77 1.42 -2.92 12.83
CA ASP A 77 0.16 -3.14 13.54
C ASP A 77 -0.57 -1.81 13.86
N LYS A 78 0.18 -0.73 14.17
CA LYS A 78 -0.40 0.60 14.42
C LYS A 78 -0.90 1.27 13.14
N VAL A 79 -0.12 1.16 12.06
CA VAL A 79 -0.44 1.78 10.77
C VAL A 79 -1.65 1.12 10.14
N THR A 80 -1.70 -0.21 10.12
CA THR A 80 -2.76 -1.01 9.48
C THR A 80 -4.03 -1.15 10.32
N LYS A 81 -4.11 -0.49 11.48
CA LYS A 81 -5.27 -0.54 12.38
C LYS A 81 -6.58 -0.21 11.63
N GLY A 82 -7.52 -1.15 11.70
CA GLY A 82 -8.85 -1.07 11.07
C GLY A 82 -9.01 -2.02 9.88
N ALA A 83 -7.90 -2.42 9.24
CA ALA A 83 -7.93 -3.49 8.26
C ALA A 83 -8.11 -4.86 8.93
N LYS A 84 -8.61 -5.83 8.17
CA LYS A 84 -8.86 -7.21 8.60
C LYS A 84 -8.00 -8.18 7.80
N LEU A 85 -7.77 -9.38 8.34
CA LEU A 85 -7.14 -10.44 7.55
C LEU A 85 -8.02 -10.75 6.33
N HIS A 86 -7.41 -10.79 5.14
CA HIS A 86 -8.12 -11.09 3.90
C HIS A 86 -8.76 -12.47 3.97
N SER A 87 -10.03 -12.58 3.57
CA SER A 87 -10.76 -13.86 3.51
C SER A 87 -10.63 -14.58 2.18
#